data_AF-A0A2G4GQ60-F1
#
_entry.id   AF-A0A2G4GQ60-F1
#
_cell.length_a   1.000
_cell.length_b   1.000
_cell.length_c   1.000
_cell.angle_alpha   90.00
_cell.angle_beta   90.00
_cell.angle_gamma   90.00
#
_symmetry.space_group_name_H-M   'P 1'
#
loop_
_entity.id
_entity.type
_entity.pdbx_description
1 polymer ?
#
loop_
_entity_poly.entity_id
_entity_poly.type
_entity_poly.pdbx_seq_one_letter_code
_entity_poly.pdbx_strand_id
1 'polypeptide(L)'
;MSWQKFFYICWGIALTLFGITLAIVIGIKSKRVKSGEQNPLLMIHIQTRALYFVGLGWFVFAAGYFLMAVDPSGTRASWILQTAGPLLIAIGVTDHLEDATKHLGYGGVILGIFAAFIWGLSSAPFAYDPNLLHNVKWGLLLSNGVFGLSYILVALTFLLLILRKRSLESQGAHDEEFEGL
;
A
#
# COMPACT_ATOMS: atom_id res chain seq x y z
N MET A 1 -29.09 -6.46 -1.91
CA MET A 1 -27.81 -6.15 -1.23
C MET A 1 -27.73 -4.64 -1.03
N SER A 2 -27.40 -4.14 0.16
CA SER A 2 -27.26 -2.70 0.37
C SER A 2 -26.00 -2.16 -0.33
N TRP A 3 -26.02 -0.89 -0.72
CA TRP A 3 -24.89 -0.22 -1.37
C TRP A 3 -23.59 -0.30 -0.55
N GLN A 4 -23.69 -0.13 0.78
CA GLN A 4 -22.54 -0.24 1.69
C GLN A 4 -21.88 -1.62 1.65
N LYS A 5 -22.68 -2.70 1.63
CA LYS A 5 -22.15 -4.07 1.55
C LYS A 5 -21.42 -4.29 0.23
N PHE A 6 -22.01 -3.85 -0.88
CA PHE A 6 -21.36 -3.92 -2.20
C PHE A 6 -20.02 -3.17 -2.21
N PHE A 7 -20.02 -1.93 -1.70
CA PHE A 7 -18.81 -1.12 -1.60
C PHE A 7 -17.69 -1.83 -0.81
N TYR A 8 -18.00 -2.36 0.37
CA TYR A 8 -17.00 -3.07 1.20
C TYR A 8 -16.50 -4.36 0.54
N ILE A 9 -17.35 -5.11 -0.17
CA ILE A 9 -16.93 -6.29 -0.93
C ILE A 9 -15.96 -5.89 -2.05
N CYS A 10 -16.31 -4.87 -2.84
CA CYS A 10 -15.45 -4.39 -3.93
C CYS A 10 -14.08 -3.93 -3.41
N TRP A 11 -14.06 -3.20 -2.29
CA TRP A 11 -12.81 -2.83 -1.62
C TRP A 11 -12.03 -4.05 -1.14
N GLY A 12 -12.67 -4.97 -0.42
CA GLY A 12 -12.02 -6.21 0.03
C GLY A 12 -11.39 -7.00 -1.13
N ILE A 13 -12.07 -7.11 -2.27
CA ILE A 13 -11.54 -7.76 -3.47
C ILE A 13 -10.34 -6.99 -4.03
N ALA A 14 -10.44 -5.68 -4.22
CA ALA A 14 -9.35 -4.87 -4.75
C ALA A 14 -8.09 -4.98 -3.89
N LEU A 15 -8.23 -4.91 -2.56
CA LEU A 15 -7.12 -5.04 -1.63
C LEU A 15 -6.52 -6.45 -1.61
N THR A 16 -7.36 -7.49 -1.74
CA THR A 16 -6.90 -8.87 -1.89
C THR A 16 -6.06 -9.05 -3.16
N LEU A 17 -6.48 -8.43 -4.27
CA LEU A 17 -5.73 -8.48 -5.52
C LEU A 17 -4.34 -7.84 -5.37
N PHE A 18 -4.21 -6.71 -4.67
CA PHE A 18 -2.90 -6.13 -4.34
C PHE A 18 -2.02 -7.11 -3.55
N GLY A 19 -2.59 -7.78 -2.54
CA GLY A 19 -1.89 -8.82 -1.77
C GLY A 19 -1.44 -9.99 -2.66
N ILE A 20 -2.31 -10.49 -3.55
CA ILE A 20 -1.99 -11.56 -4.50
C ILE A 20 -0.88 -11.14 -5.47
N THR A 21 -0.93 -9.93 -6.02
CA THR A 21 0.12 -9.41 -6.90
C THR A 21 1.48 -9.45 -6.21
N LEU A 22 1.57 -9.03 -4.95
CA LEU A 22 2.82 -9.09 -4.20
C LEU A 22 3.26 -10.52 -3.90
N ALA A 23 2.32 -11.43 -3.57
CA ALA A 23 2.64 -12.84 -3.38
C ALA A 23 3.21 -13.48 -4.66
N ILE A 24 2.67 -13.13 -5.84
CA ILE A 24 3.20 -13.55 -7.14
C ILE A 24 4.61 -13.00 -7.35
N VAL A 25 4.84 -11.71 -7.07
CA VAL A 25 6.18 -11.08 -7.18
C VAL A 25 7.20 -11.77 -6.27
N ILE A 26 6.83 -12.06 -5.02
CA ILE A 26 7.68 -12.83 -4.08
C ILE A 26 7.98 -14.22 -4.63
N GLY A 27 6.98 -14.90 -5.19
CA GLY A 27 7.14 -16.23 -5.79
C GLY A 27 8.10 -16.23 -6.98
N ILE A 28 7.94 -15.26 -7.90
CA ILE A 28 8.84 -15.08 -9.05
C ILE A 28 10.26 -14.79 -8.56
N LYS A 29 10.41 -13.85 -7.62
CA LYS A 29 11.71 -13.51 -7.03
C LYS A 29 12.38 -14.72 -6.39
N SER A 30 11.63 -15.50 -5.59
CA SER A 30 12.14 -16.68 -4.90
C SER A 30 12.61 -17.76 -5.87
N LYS A 31 11.91 -17.94 -7.00
CA LYS A 31 12.32 -18.88 -8.05
C LYS A 31 13.63 -18.44 -8.71
N ARG A 32 13.77 -17.15 -9.06
CA ARG A 32 14.99 -16.61 -9.70
C ARG A 32 16.23 -16.73 -8.81
N VAL A 33 16.07 -16.45 -7.51
CA VAL A 33 17.15 -16.63 -6.53
C VAL A 33 17.58 -18.10 -6.47
N LYS A 34 16.63 -19.03 -6.49
CA LYS A 34 16.92 -20.48 -6.47
C LYS A 34 17.57 -20.98 -7.76
N SER A 35 17.23 -20.40 -8.92
CA SER A 35 17.84 -20.76 -10.20
C SER A 35 19.24 -20.17 -10.41
N GLY A 36 19.75 -19.37 -9.46
CA GLY A 36 21.05 -18.72 -9.59
C GLY A 36 21.09 -17.65 -10.69
N GLU A 37 19.92 -17.12 -11.09
CA GLU A 37 19.84 -16.11 -12.13
C GLU A 37 20.36 -14.77 -11.56
N GLN A 38 21.61 -14.45 -11.90
CA GLN A 38 22.31 -13.26 -11.39
C GLN A 38 22.23 -12.05 -12.33
N ASN A 39 21.32 -12.04 -13.30
CA ASN A 39 21.24 -10.91 -14.23
C ASN A 39 20.95 -9.61 -13.45
N PRO A 40 21.90 -8.66 -13.37
CA PRO A 40 21.76 -7.46 -12.56
C PRO A 40 20.62 -6.56 -13.05
N LEU A 41 20.29 -6.61 -14.35
CA LEU A 41 19.17 -5.87 -14.95
C LEU A 41 17.79 -6.41 -14.49
N LEU A 42 17.73 -7.65 -14.01
CA LEU A 42 16.51 -8.31 -13.54
C LEU A 42 16.49 -8.52 -12.02
N MET A 43 17.53 -8.08 -11.32
CA MET A 43 17.69 -8.30 -9.90
C MET A 43 16.80 -7.33 -9.13
N ILE A 44 15.63 -7.81 -8.73
CA ILE A 44 14.77 -7.07 -7.81
C ILE A 44 15.51 -7.04 -6.47
N HIS A 45 16.19 -5.93 -6.14
CA HIS A 45 16.90 -5.76 -4.86
C HIS A 45 15.96 -5.71 -3.65
N ILE A 46 14.64 -5.79 -3.86
CA ILE A 46 13.65 -5.61 -2.80
C ILE A 46 13.73 -6.67 -1.71
N GLN A 47 14.10 -6.31 -0.48
CA GLN A 47 14.18 -7.27 0.62
C GLN A 47 12.88 -8.09 0.73
N THR A 48 12.99 -9.42 0.65
CA THR A 48 11.82 -10.30 0.59
C THR A 48 10.92 -10.12 1.83
N ARG A 49 11.53 -9.82 2.98
CA ARG A 49 10.84 -9.53 4.25
C ARG A 49 9.89 -8.35 4.13
N ALA A 50 10.34 -7.23 3.55
CA ALA A 50 9.50 -6.06 3.31
C ALA A 50 8.27 -6.40 2.45
N LEU A 51 8.45 -7.18 1.38
CA LEU A 51 7.34 -7.63 0.53
C LEU A 51 6.34 -8.50 1.31
N TYR A 52 6.80 -9.36 2.22
CA TYR A 52 5.91 -10.13 3.09
C TYR A 52 5.07 -9.23 4.00
N PHE A 53 5.67 -8.21 4.63
CA PHE A 53 4.93 -7.27 5.48
C PHE A 53 3.89 -6.48 4.69
N VAL A 54 4.25 -5.97 3.51
CA VAL A 54 3.31 -5.24 2.65
C VAL A 54 2.19 -6.16 2.16
N GLY A 55 2.53 -7.36 1.69
CA GLY A 55 1.54 -8.35 1.24
C GLY A 55 0.59 -8.78 2.36
N LEU A 56 1.12 -9.11 3.54
CA LEU A 56 0.33 -9.44 4.72
C LEU A 56 -0.56 -8.26 5.13
N GLY A 57 -0.02 -7.04 5.12
CA GLY A 57 -0.77 -5.84 5.43
C GLY A 57 -1.99 -5.65 4.52
N TRP A 58 -1.85 -5.88 3.21
CA TRP A 58 -2.99 -5.85 2.28
C TRP A 58 -4.04 -6.92 2.57
N PHE A 59 -3.64 -8.15 2.90
CA PHE A 59 -4.60 -9.21 3.26
C PHE A 59 -5.32 -8.93 4.57
N VAL A 60 -4.60 -8.48 5.60
CA VAL A 60 -5.18 -8.05 6.88
C VAL A 60 -6.17 -6.91 6.64
N PHE A 61 -5.80 -5.95 5.79
CA PHE A 61 -6.66 -4.82 5.48
C PHE A 61 -7.94 -5.26 4.74
N ALA A 62 -7.80 -6.12 3.72
CA ALA A 62 -8.90 -6.71 2.98
C ALA A 62 -9.88 -7.49 3.89
N ALA A 63 -9.35 -8.26 4.84
CA ALA A 63 -10.16 -8.99 5.81
C ALA A 63 -11.04 -8.05 6.65
N GLY A 64 -10.51 -6.88 7.03
CA GLY A 64 -11.30 -5.85 7.71
C GLY A 64 -12.51 -5.38 6.88
N TYR A 65 -12.31 -5.14 5.58
CA TYR A 65 -13.40 -4.78 4.67
C TYR A 65 -14.42 -5.90 4.47
N PHE A 66 -13.97 -7.16 4.35
CA PHE A 66 -14.90 -8.28 4.26
C PHE A 66 -15.74 -8.45 5.52
N LEU A 67 -15.19 -8.19 6.71
CA LEU A 67 -15.97 -8.17 7.95
C LEU A 67 -17.01 -7.03 7.95
N MET A 68 -16.68 -5.86 7.40
CA MET A 68 -17.66 -4.77 7.23
C MET A 68 -18.75 -5.08 6.20
N ALA A 69 -18.48 -5.93 5.21
CA ALA A 69 -19.51 -6.40 4.30
C ALA A 69 -20.55 -7.28 5.01
N VAL A 70 -20.15 -8.01 6.06
CA VAL A 70 -21.07 -8.77 6.91
C VAL A 70 -21.88 -7.82 7.79
N ASP A 71 -21.19 -6.95 8.52
CA ASP A 71 -21.77 -5.93 9.40
C ASP A 71 -21.30 -4.50 9.02
N PRO A 72 -22.10 -3.76 8.22
CA PRO A 72 -21.76 -2.42 7.76
C PRO A 72 -21.64 -1.36 8.85
N SER A 73 -22.16 -1.63 10.06
CA SER A 73 -21.97 -0.74 11.21
C SER A 73 -20.51 -0.74 11.70
N GLY A 74 -19.75 -1.77 11.32
CA GLY A 74 -18.37 -1.96 11.70
C GLY A 74 -18.26 -2.59 13.08
N THR A 75 -17.48 -3.66 13.16
CA THR A 75 -17.15 -4.28 14.44
C THR A 75 -15.78 -3.80 14.91
N ARG A 76 -15.50 -3.94 16.21
CA ARG A 76 -14.16 -3.65 16.73
C ARG A 76 -13.07 -4.43 15.99
N ALA A 77 -13.35 -5.69 15.65
CA ALA A 77 -12.43 -6.53 14.89
C ALA A 77 -12.16 -5.98 13.48
N SER A 78 -13.19 -5.54 12.74
CA SER A 78 -12.98 -4.99 11.40
C SER A 78 -12.16 -3.71 11.42
N TRP A 79 -12.32 -2.86 12.44
CA TRP A 79 -11.53 -1.65 12.60
C TRP A 79 -10.09 -1.91 13.06
N ILE A 80 -9.85 -2.90 13.92
CA ILE A 80 -8.50 -3.34 14.28
C ILE A 80 -7.75 -3.80 13.02
N LEU A 81 -8.38 -4.60 12.17
CA LEU A 81 -7.77 -5.06 10.93
C LEU A 81 -7.50 -3.91 9.94
N GLN A 82 -8.41 -2.94 9.83
CA GLN A 82 -8.23 -1.74 9.01
C GLN A 82 -7.20 -0.76 9.57
N THR A 83 -6.90 -0.82 10.86
CA THR A 83 -5.80 -0.07 11.47
C THR A 83 -4.48 -0.81 11.24
N ALA A 84 -4.44 -2.10 11.55
CA ALA A 84 -3.22 -2.92 11.50
C ALA A 84 -2.71 -3.11 10.07
N GLY A 85 -3.60 -3.31 9.09
CA GLY A 85 -3.22 -3.56 7.69
C GLY A 85 -2.35 -2.44 7.09
N PRO A 86 -2.82 -1.18 7.04
CA PRO A 86 -2.02 -0.04 6.57
C PRO A 86 -0.75 0.19 7.39
N LEU A 87 -0.77 -0.02 8.70
CA LEU A 87 0.44 0.10 9.53
C LEU A 87 1.49 -0.97 9.18
N LEU A 88 1.06 -2.21 8.91
CA LEU A 88 1.96 -3.26 8.42
C LEU A 88 2.54 -2.92 7.05
N ILE A 89 1.75 -2.31 6.16
CA ILE A 89 2.24 -1.80 4.88
C ILE A 89 3.29 -0.72 5.12
N ALA A 90 3.03 0.26 5.98
CA ALA A 90 3.98 1.32 6.29
C ALA A 90 5.30 0.79 6.87
N ILE A 91 5.23 -0.17 7.80
CA ILE A 91 6.40 -0.84 8.37
C ILE A 91 7.18 -1.58 7.27
N GLY A 92 6.49 -2.34 6.41
CA GLY A 92 7.14 -3.07 5.31
C GLY A 92 7.84 -2.15 4.32
N VAL A 93 7.22 -1.02 3.96
CA VAL A 93 7.87 -0.02 3.08
C VAL A 93 9.05 0.65 3.78
N THR A 94 8.95 0.92 5.08
CA THR A 94 10.03 1.54 5.87
C THR A 94 11.25 0.62 6.00
N ASP A 95 11.04 -0.69 6.19
CA ASP A 95 12.11 -1.71 6.21
C ASP A 95 12.90 -1.74 4.90
N HIS A 96 12.30 -1.24 3.81
CA HIS A 96 12.90 -1.16 2.48
C HIS A 96 13.18 0.26 2.00
N LEU A 97 13.25 1.24 2.91
CA LEU A 97 13.33 2.65 2.56
C LEU A 97 14.55 2.99 1.69
N GLU A 98 15.74 2.51 2.06
CA GLU A 98 16.98 2.86 1.35
C GLU A 98 16.95 2.46 -0.12
N ASP A 99 16.52 1.23 -0.40
CA ASP A 99 16.47 0.70 -1.75
C ASP A 99 15.26 1.23 -2.53
N ALA A 100 14.11 1.41 -1.87
CA ALA A 100 12.96 2.06 -2.48
C ALA A 100 13.32 3.47 -2.93
N THR A 101 13.96 4.28 -2.07
CA THR A 101 14.28 5.68 -2.37
C THR A 101 15.29 5.86 -3.51
N LYS A 102 16.25 4.93 -3.68
CA LYS A 102 17.18 4.93 -4.83
C LYS A 102 16.45 4.84 -6.17
N HIS A 103 15.46 3.95 -6.27
CA HIS A 103 14.77 3.67 -7.54
C HIS A 103 13.54 4.55 -7.76
N LEU A 104 12.80 4.83 -6.69
CA LEU A 104 11.48 5.46 -6.71
C LEU A 104 11.51 6.95 -6.36
N GLY A 105 12.64 7.44 -5.83
CA GLY A 105 12.80 8.81 -5.36
C GLY A 105 12.31 9.00 -3.92
N TYR A 106 13.03 9.84 -3.17
CA TYR A 106 12.79 10.04 -1.73
C TYR A 106 11.37 10.55 -1.44
N GLY A 107 10.93 11.59 -2.15
CA GLY A 107 9.64 12.24 -1.93
C GLY A 107 8.46 11.29 -2.09
N GLY A 108 8.44 10.46 -3.14
CA GLY A 108 7.36 9.52 -3.40
C GLY A 108 7.25 8.45 -2.30
N VAL A 109 8.37 7.86 -1.91
CA VAL A 109 8.37 6.78 -0.90
C VAL A 109 7.93 7.31 0.47
N ILE A 110 8.47 8.44 0.91
CA ILE A 110 8.10 9.05 2.18
C ILE A 110 6.62 9.44 2.20
N LEU A 111 6.11 10.01 1.11
CA LEU A 111 4.70 10.36 0.99
C LEU A 111 3.79 9.13 1.07
N GLY A 112 4.21 8.01 0.46
CA GLY A 112 3.49 6.74 0.53
C GLY A 112 3.45 6.15 1.94
N ILE A 113 4.57 6.22 2.66
CA ILE A 113 4.64 5.81 4.08
C ILE A 113 3.69 6.66 4.92
N PHE A 114 3.72 7.99 4.78
CA PHE A 114 2.81 8.88 5.50
C PHE A 114 1.35 8.61 5.16
N ALA A 115 1.03 8.35 3.89
CA ALA A 115 -0.33 8.03 3.47
C ALA A 115 -0.83 6.76 4.18
N ALA A 116 -0.02 5.70 4.23
CA ALA A 116 -0.37 4.45 4.91
C ALA A 116 -0.51 4.63 6.43
N PHE A 117 0.36 5.44 7.06
CA PHE A 117 0.24 5.79 8.49
C PHE A 117 -1.04 6.56 8.79
N ILE A 118 -1.32 7.61 8.02
CA ILE A 118 -2.53 8.44 8.18
C ILE A 118 -3.78 7.58 8.04
N TRP A 119 -3.79 6.66 7.07
CA TRP A 119 -4.89 5.72 6.87
C TRP A 119 -5.06 4.75 8.05
N GLY A 120 -3.98 4.14 8.53
CA GLY A 120 -4.05 3.26 9.71
C GLY A 120 -4.52 4.02 10.95
N LEU A 121 -3.93 5.18 11.23
CA LEU A 121 -4.25 5.98 12.41
C LEU A 121 -5.65 6.60 12.38
N SER A 122 -6.20 6.92 11.19
CA SER A 122 -7.58 7.40 11.08
C SER A 122 -8.61 6.34 11.50
N SER A 123 -8.24 5.06 11.39
CA SER A 123 -9.09 3.93 11.76
C SER A 123 -8.98 3.55 13.24
N ALA A 124 -7.90 3.98 13.91
CA ALA A 124 -7.60 3.58 15.29
C ALA A 124 -8.68 4.00 16.31
N PRO A 125 -9.29 5.20 16.24
CA PRO A 125 -10.39 5.56 17.15
C PRO A 125 -11.58 4.60 17.07
N PHE A 126 -11.92 4.12 15.86
CA PHE A 126 -13.02 3.17 15.67
C PHE A 126 -12.66 1.75 16.15
N ALA A 127 -11.37 1.41 16.19
CA ALA A 127 -10.89 0.16 16.80
C ALA A 127 -10.97 0.19 18.34
N TYR A 128 -10.99 1.40 18.94
CA TYR A 128 -11.24 1.59 20.37
C TYR A 128 -12.75 1.61 20.66
N ASP A 129 -13.50 2.48 19.97
CA ASP A 129 -14.95 2.61 20.09
C ASP A 129 -15.62 2.73 18.71
N PRO A 130 -16.22 1.63 18.20
CA PRO A 130 -16.91 1.63 16.91
C PRO A 130 -18.07 2.63 16.84
N ASN A 131 -18.69 2.99 17.97
CA ASN A 131 -19.84 3.91 17.99
C ASN A 131 -19.46 5.34 17.55
N LEU A 132 -18.17 5.67 17.56
CA LEU A 132 -17.67 6.95 17.04
C LEU A 132 -18.01 7.18 15.57
N LEU A 133 -18.23 6.10 14.79
CA LEU A 133 -18.68 6.20 13.40
C LEU A 133 -20.04 6.90 13.27
N HIS A 134 -20.93 6.69 14.25
CA HIS A 134 -22.27 7.29 14.26
C HIS A 134 -22.29 8.73 14.75
N ASN A 135 -21.19 9.20 15.35
CA ASN A 135 -21.05 10.61 15.69
C ASN A 135 -20.73 11.41 14.41
N VAL A 136 -21.65 12.29 14.01
CA VAL A 136 -21.53 13.08 12.76
C VAL A 136 -20.19 13.82 12.66
N LYS A 137 -19.67 14.38 13.77
CA LYS A 137 -18.40 15.13 13.75
C LYS A 137 -17.21 14.21 13.53
N TRP A 138 -17.12 13.13 14.31
CA TRP A 138 -15.98 12.21 14.25
C TRP A 138 -16.02 11.33 13.00
N GLY A 139 -17.19 10.81 12.63
CA GLY A 139 -17.40 10.07 11.40
C GLY A 139 -17.02 10.89 10.17
N LEU A 140 -17.50 12.13 10.04
CA LEU A 140 -17.13 12.98 8.90
C LEU A 140 -15.64 13.33 8.88
N LEU A 141 -15.08 13.76 10.02
CA LEU A 141 -13.68 14.17 10.11
C LEU A 141 -12.74 12.99 9.80
N LEU A 142 -12.89 11.89 10.52
CA LEU A 142 -11.99 10.75 10.41
C LEU A 142 -12.27 9.95 9.14
N SER A 143 -13.52 9.55 8.88
CA SER A 143 -13.89 8.66 7.76
C SER A 143 -13.82 9.34 6.40
N ASN A 144 -14.16 10.63 6.28
CA ASN A 144 -14.17 11.31 4.99
C ASN A 144 -12.98 12.26 4.85
N GLY A 145 -12.66 13.03 5.89
CA GLY A 145 -11.54 13.97 5.87
C GLY A 145 -10.19 13.27 5.83
N VAL A 146 -9.88 12.48 6.87
CA VAL A 146 -8.54 11.88 7.02
C VAL A 146 -8.31 10.75 6.01
N PHE A 147 -9.31 9.89 5.71
CA PHE A 147 -9.17 8.93 4.60
C PHE A 147 -9.03 9.65 3.26
N GLY A 148 -9.83 10.70 3.01
CA GLY A 148 -9.72 11.54 1.81
C GLY A 148 -8.30 12.07 1.60
N LEU A 149 -7.70 12.60 2.67
CA LEU A 149 -6.30 13.04 2.67
C LEU A 149 -5.35 11.88 2.33
N SER A 150 -5.54 10.70 2.93
CA SER A 150 -4.70 9.54 2.62
C SER A 150 -4.75 9.14 1.14
N TYR A 151 -5.93 9.19 0.50
CA TYR A 151 -6.08 8.93 -0.93
C TYR A 151 -5.33 9.96 -1.79
N ILE A 152 -5.40 11.24 -1.42
CA ILE A 152 -4.65 12.30 -2.12
C ILE A 152 -3.15 12.03 -2.02
N LEU A 153 -2.66 11.67 -0.83
CA LEU A 153 -1.24 11.35 -0.63
C LEU A 153 -0.80 10.10 -1.41
N VAL A 154 -1.65 9.07 -1.49
CA VAL A 154 -1.41 7.89 -2.35
C VAL A 154 -1.36 8.28 -3.83
N ALA A 155 -2.30 9.11 -4.30
CA ALA A 155 -2.32 9.57 -5.69
C ALA A 155 -1.07 10.38 -6.04
N LEU A 156 -0.67 11.31 -5.16
CA LEU A 156 0.57 12.08 -5.29
C LEU A 156 1.80 11.18 -5.25
N THR A 157 1.80 10.14 -4.42
CA THR A 157 2.88 9.14 -4.39
C THR A 157 3.02 8.51 -5.77
N PHE A 158 1.94 7.95 -6.34
CA PHE A 158 1.99 7.36 -7.67
C PHE A 158 2.42 8.34 -8.76
N LEU A 159 1.96 9.60 -8.70
CA LEU A 159 2.39 10.65 -9.63
C LEU A 159 3.91 10.85 -9.57
N LEU A 160 4.47 11.00 -8.37
CA LEU A 160 5.91 11.17 -8.18
C LEU A 160 6.70 9.94 -8.66
N LEU A 161 6.19 8.73 -8.44
CA LEU A 161 6.80 7.50 -8.94
C LEU A 161 6.85 7.47 -10.47
N ILE A 162 5.75 7.85 -11.13
CA ILE A 162 5.67 7.90 -12.60
C ILE A 162 6.61 8.95 -13.15
N LEU A 163 6.64 10.15 -12.56
CA LEU A 163 7.53 11.23 -12.98
C LEU A 163 9.01 10.84 -12.80
N ARG A 164 9.36 10.21 -11.68
CA ARG A 164 10.72 9.70 -11.44
C ARG A 164 11.11 8.65 -12.46
N LYS A 165 10.22 7.70 -12.75
CA LYS A 165 10.48 6.66 -13.75
C LYS A 165 10.75 7.27 -15.13
N ARG A 166 9.91 8.21 -15.58
CA ARG A 166 10.10 8.90 -16.87
C ARG A 166 11.43 9.66 -16.93
N SER A 167 11.83 10.31 -15.83
CA SER A 167 13.10 11.02 -15.74
C SER A 167 14.31 10.09 -15.87
N LEU A 168 14.24 8.87 -15.33
CA LEU A 168 15.31 7.88 -15.45
C LEU A 168 15.40 7.32 -16.87
N GLU A 169 14.26 7.05 -17.51
CA GLU A 169 14.20 6.60 -18.91
C GLU A 169 14.79 7.64 -19.87
N SER A 170 14.49 8.94 -19.66
CA SER A 170 15.08 10.00 -20.47
C SER A 170 16.60 10.14 -20.29
N GLN A 171 17.13 9.84 -19.11
CA GLN A 171 18.58 9.90 -18.85
C GLN A 171 19.31 8.74 -19.51
N GLY A 172 18.79 7.51 -19.37
CA GLY A 172 19.39 6.34 -19.99
C GLY A 172 19.42 6.41 -21.53
N ALA A 173 18.39 7.00 -22.15
CA ALA A 173 18.37 7.20 -23.60
C ALA A 173 19.47 8.16 -24.09
N HIS A 174 19.84 9.16 -23.28
CA HIS A 174 20.95 10.05 -23.62
C HIS A 174 22.31 9.36 -23.46
N ASP A 175 22.50 8.55 -22.42
CA ASP A 175 23.78 7.88 -22.19
C ASP A 175 24.11 6.87 -23.30
N GLU A 176 23.12 6.14 -23.83
CA GLU A 176 23.29 5.22 -24.98
C GLU A 176 23.68 5.95 -26.27
N GLU A 177 23.24 7.20 -26.47
CA GLU A 177 23.58 8.01 -27.65
C GLU A 177 25.05 8.45 -27.64
N PHE A 178 25.65 8.64 -26.45
CA PHE A 178 27.05 9.03 -26.29
C PHE A 178 28.03 7.84 -26.33
N GLU A 179 27.62 6.63 -25.94
CA GLU A 179 28.47 5.43 -26.03
C GLU A 179 28.59 4.89 -27.47
N GLY A 180 27.72 5.32 -28.38
CA GLY A 180 27.72 4.93 -29.79
C GLY A 180 28.58 5.79 -30.73
N LEU A 181 29.29 6.80 -30.21
CA LEU A 181 30.18 7.71 -30.94
C LEU A 181 31.66 7.45 -30.60
#